data_AF-A0A0A9GNN0-F1
#
_entry.id   AF-A0A0A9GNN0-F1
#
_cell.length_a   1.000
_cell.length_b   1.000
_cell.length_c   1.000
_cell.angle_alpha   90.00
_cell.angle_beta   90.00
_cell.angle_gamma   90.00
#
_symmetry.space_group_name_H-M   'P 1'
#
loop_
_entity.id
_entity.type
_entity.pdbx_description
1 polymer ?
#
loop_
_entity_poly.entity_id
_entity_poly.type
_entity_poly.pdbx_seq_one_letter_code
_entity_poly.pdbx_strand_id
1 'polypeptide(L)' 'MKLVRLGGLVGYDNTLWNGSVVLPDDAPIRKYIRHYRKFVLQLNVALADDDRVEICQLPVGDGITLCRRVK' A
#
# COMPACT_ATOMS: atom_id res chain seq x y z
N MET A 1 -9.07 3.63 12.04
CA MET A 1 -7.83 3.61 12.84
C MET A 1 -8.14 4.04 14.27
N LYS A 2 -8.00 3.16 15.29
CA LYS A 2 -8.45 3.46 16.67
C LYS A 2 -7.35 4.02 17.58
N LEU A 3 -6.09 3.64 17.34
CA LEU A 3 -4.96 3.96 18.24
C LEU A 3 -4.20 5.24 17.85
N VAL A 4 -4.21 5.59 16.55
CA VAL A 4 -3.51 6.76 16.03
C VAL A 4 -4.37 8.00 16.26
N ARG A 5 -3.81 9.08 16.82
CA ARG A 5 -4.53 10.34 17.03
C ARG A 5 -5.08 10.95 15.72
N LEU A 6 -6.10 11.80 15.79
CA LEU A 6 -6.49 12.64 14.66
C LEU A 6 -5.29 13.49 14.20
N GLY A 7 -5.08 13.56 12.89
CA GLY A 7 -3.89 14.15 12.26
C GLY A 7 -2.60 13.34 12.43
N GLY A 8 -2.63 12.19 13.10
CA GLY A 8 -1.51 11.26 13.18
C GLY A 8 -1.27 10.51 11.87
N LEU A 9 -0.10 9.88 11.75
CA LEU A 9 0.39 9.27 10.52
C LEU A 9 0.64 7.76 10.69
N VAL A 10 0.28 6.99 9.68
CA VAL A 10 0.69 5.59 9.50
C VAL A 10 1.45 5.49 8.17
N GLY A 11 2.58 4.79 8.16
CA GLY A 11 3.29 4.42 6.94
C GLY A 11 3.13 2.93 6.66
N TYR A 12 2.60 2.59 5.50
CA TYR A 12 2.61 1.22 4.98
C TYR A 12 3.77 1.09 4.01
N ASP A 13 4.73 0.22 4.33
CA ASP A 13 5.92 -0.03 3.50
C ASP A 13 5.67 -1.09 2.43
N ASN A 14 6.53 -1.12 1.41
CA ASN A 14 6.51 -2.03 0.25
C ASN A 14 5.23 -2.00 -0.60
N THR A 15 4.56 -0.85 -0.69
CA THR A 15 3.26 -0.71 -1.37
C THR A 15 3.35 -0.72 -2.90
N LEU A 16 4.54 -0.61 -3.49
CA LEU A 16 4.78 -0.84 -4.92
C LEU A 16 5.27 -2.27 -5.22
N TRP A 17 5.64 -3.02 -4.17
CA TRP A 17 5.90 -4.47 -4.16
C TRP A 17 6.77 -4.96 -5.33
N ASN A 18 8.00 -4.47 -5.37
CA ASN A 18 9.03 -4.70 -6.40
C ASN A 18 8.52 -4.40 -7.82
N GLY A 19 7.64 -3.40 -7.96
CA GLY A 19 6.97 -3.04 -9.21
C GLY A 19 5.98 -4.09 -9.72
N SER A 20 5.75 -5.18 -8.98
CA SER A 20 4.92 -6.29 -9.46
C SER A 20 3.45 -5.93 -9.60
N VAL A 21 3.01 -4.83 -8.97
CA VAL A 21 1.63 -4.33 -9.03
C VAL A 21 1.15 -4.04 -10.46
N VAL A 22 2.05 -3.79 -11.41
CA VAL A 22 1.69 -3.55 -12.83
C VAL A 22 2.07 -4.70 -13.78
N LEU A 23 2.65 -5.79 -13.26
CA LEU A 23 3.02 -6.95 -14.09
C LEU A 23 1.78 -7.79 -14.45
N PRO A 24 1.79 -8.51 -15.59
CA PRO A 24 0.75 -9.48 -15.89
C PRO A 24 0.80 -10.69 -14.94
N ASP A 25 -0.31 -11.41 -14.82
CA ASP A 25 -0.46 -12.50 -13.85
C ASP A 25 0.47 -13.68 -14.11
N ASP A 26 0.92 -13.90 -15.34
CA ASP A 26 1.83 -14.97 -15.74
C ASP A 26 3.31 -14.57 -15.71
N ALA A 27 3.64 -13.31 -15.38
CA ALA A 27 5.02 -12.81 -15.36
C ALA A 27 5.95 -13.68 -14.49
N PRO A 28 7.20 -13.96 -14.91
CA PRO A 28 8.13 -14.81 -14.14
C PRO A 28 8.69 -14.07 -12.92
N ILE A 29 8.00 -14.16 -11.79
CA ILE A 29 8.39 -13.53 -10.51
C ILE A 29 8.61 -14.54 -9.39
N ARG A 30 9.39 -14.15 -8.38
CA ARG A 30 9.67 -14.99 -7.19
C ARG A 30 8.36 -15.35 -6.47
N LYS A 31 8.31 -16.57 -5.89
CA LYS A 31 7.11 -17.12 -5.24
C LYS A 31 6.52 -16.19 -4.16
N TYR A 32 7.36 -15.58 -3.33
CA TYR A 32 6.88 -14.65 -2.29
C TYR A 32 6.32 -13.36 -2.87
N ILE A 33 6.93 -12.80 -3.94
CA ILE A 33 6.39 -11.62 -4.63
C ILE A 33 5.00 -11.93 -5.15
N ARG A 34 4.84 -13.07 -5.84
CA ARG A 34 3.53 -13.51 -6.34
C ARG A 34 2.50 -13.71 -5.22
N HIS A 35 2.91 -14.34 -4.12
CA HIS A 35 2.02 -14.64 -3.00
C HIS A 35 1.42 -13.37 -2.37
N TYR A 36 2.25 -12.35 -2.13
CA TYR A 36 1.83 -11.12 -1.48
C TYR A 36 1.24 -10.07 -2.42
N ARG A 37 1.54 -10.11 -3.73
CA ARG A 37 1.08 -9.12 -4.73
C ARG A 37 -0.43 -8.87 -4.65
N LYS A 38 -1.24 -9.93 -4.52
CA LYS A 38 -2.71 -9.79 -4.41
C LYS A 38 -3.16 -9.00 -3.19
N PHE A 39 -2.46 -9.16 -2.06
CA PHE A 39 -2.78 -8.43 -0.83
C PHE A 39 -2.33 -6.97 -0.94
N VAL A 40 -1.20 -6.69 -1.60
CA VAL A 40 -0.76 -5.31 -1.84
C VAL A 40 -1.71 -4.58 -2.79
N LEU A 41 -2.17 -5.23 -3.87
CA LEU A 41 -3.17 -4.65 -4.77
C LEU A 41 -4.49 -4.33 -4.02
N GLN A 42 -4.98 -5.27 -3.21
CA GLN A 42 -6.18 -5.05 -2.39
C GLN A 42 -5.97 -3.96 -1.34
N LEU A 43 -4.80 -3.91 -0.70
CA LEU A 43 -4.43 -2.88 0.27
C LEU A 43 -4.44 -1.49 -0.38
N ASN A 44 -3.79 -1.34 -1.54
CA ASN A 44 -3.67 -0.04 -2.20
C ASN A 44 -5.04 0.52 -2.61
N VAL A 45 -5.94 -0.32 -3.13
CA VAL A 45 -7.33 0.07 -3.43
C VAL A 45 -8.07 0.42 -2.14
N ALA A 46 -7.99 -0.42 -1.12
CA ALA A 46 -8.67 -0.17 0.16
C ALA A 46 -8.19 1.12 0.84
N LEU A 47 -6.91 1.48 0.75
CA LEU A 47 -6.38 2.74 1.28
C LEU A 47 -6.84 3.94 0.45
N ALA A 48 -6.93 3.80 -0.88
CA ALA A 48 -7.42 4.87 -1.76
C ALA A 48 -8.90 5.19 -1.53
N ASP A 49 -9.70 4.19 -1.17
CA ASP A 49 -11.13 4.31 -0.90
C ASP A 49 -11.46 4.62 0.58
N ASP A 50 -10.48 4.64 1.49
CA ASP A 50 -10.70 4.85 2.93
C ASP A 50 -10.81 6.35 3.29
N ASP A 51 -12.05 6.83 3.39
CA ASP A 51 -12.38 8.22 3.71
C ASP A 51 -11.93 8.69 5.12
N ARG A 52 -11.40 7.80 5.96
CA ARG A 52 -10.87 8.14 7.29
C ARG A 52 -9.42 8.63 7.22
N VAL A 53 -8.76 8.49 6.07
CA VAL A 53 -7.36 8.91 5.85
C VAL A 53 -7.21 9.75 4.58
N GLU A 54 -6.26 10.68 4.60
CA GLU A 54 -5.67 11.23 3.38
C GLU A 54 -4.42 10.43 3.07
N ILE A 55 -4.22 10.06 1.79
CA ILE A 55 -3.08 9.21 1.40
C ILE A 55 -2.11 9.90 0.45
N CYS A 56 -0.86 9.49 0.52
CA CYS A 56 0.16 9.77 -0.49
C CYS A 56 1.02 8.51 -0.66
N GLN A 57 0.94 7.87 -1.83
CA GLN A 57 1.80 6.75 -2.20
C GLN A 57 3.06 7.27 -2.89
N LEU A 58 4.19 7.15 -2.20
CA LEU A 58 5.47 7.70 -2.65
C LEU A 58 6.37 6.59 -3.21
N PRO A 59 7.07 6.83 -4.34
CA PRO A 59 8.03 5.88 -4.91
C PRO A 59 9.41 5.97 -4.21
N VAL A 60 9.39 6.00 -2.87
CA VAL A 60 10.61 5.93 -2.05
C VAL A 60 10.81 4.48 -1.62
N GLY A 61 12.02 3.94 -1.86
CA GLY A 61 12.30 2.52 -1.60
C GLY A 61 11.42 1.62 -2.46
N ASP A 62 10.73 0.67 -1.84
CA ASP A 62 9.79 -0.23 -2.51
C ASP A 62 8.33 0.27 -2.46
N GLY A 63 8.18 1.58 -2.27
CA GLY A 63 6.91 2.26 -2.14
C GLY A 63 6.45 2.37 -0.69
N ILE A 64 6.20 3.60 -0.23
CA ILE A 64 5.57 3.85 1.07
C ILE A 64 4.28 4.62 0.87
N THR A 65 3.17 4.09 1.40
CA THR A 65 1.90 4.83 1.44
C THR A 65 1.75 5.47 2.81
N LEU A 66 1.89 6.79 2.85
CA LEU A 66 1.64 7.60 4.03
C LEU A 66 0.13 7.86 4.15
N CYS A 67 -0.44 7.56 5.31
CA CYS A 67 -1.87 7.72 5.61
C CYS A 67 -2.04 8.65 6.81
N ARG A 68 -2.55 9.87 6.59
CA ARG A 68 -2.86 10.83 7.65
C ARG A 68 -4.31 10.66 8.10
N ARG A 69 -4.53 10.34 9.38
CA ARG A 69 -5.88 10.15 9.93
C ARG A 69 -6.67 11.47 9.96
N VAL A 70 -7.86 11.48 9.35
CA VAL A 70 -8.78 12.63 9.31
C VAL A 70 -10.13 12.37 9.98
N LYS A 71 -10.48 11.11 10.29
CA LYS A 71 -11.67 10.71 11.04
C LYS A 71 -11.33 9.68 12.12
#